data_AF-A0A6L5F894-F1
#
_entry.id   AF-A0A6L5F894-F1
#
_cell.length_a   1.000
_cell.length_b   1.000
_cell.length_c   1.000
_cell.angle_alpha   90.00
_cell.angle_beta   90.00
_cell.angle_gamma   90.00
#
_symmetry.space_group_name_H-M   'P 1'
#
loop_
_entity.id
_entity.type
_entity.pdbx_description
1 polymer ?
#
loop_
_entity_poly.entity_id
_entity_poly.type
_entity_poly.pdbx_seq_one_letter_code
_entity_poly.pdbx_strand_id
1 'polypeptide(L)'
;MSNQGDSLSFTDEAEGMYIDYQVPVPMSDGTVLRADVFRPIEDGHYPVILSHGVYAKGLAFNGPIYQMQWDKLLAKDPSVLEGSSGRFQAWEVADPERWVPDGYVVVRVDSRGAGWSPGVLWPRNPVEYEDMAESVEWAGVQPWSSGRVGIMGISYYAVMAWAAASRQPEHLAAFIAWEGFTDPYRDAYYHGGILSEFTKEWQQRQINPIQYGQG
;
A
#
# COMPACT_ATOMS: atom_id res chain seq x y z
N MET A 1 -12.27 30.34 -6.62
CA MET A 1 -11.88 29.35 -7.64
C MET A 1 -12.75 28.14 -7.41
N SER A 2 -13.57 27.78 -8.40
CA SER A 2 -14.59 26.74 -8.27
C SER A 2 -13.94 25.37 -8.05
N ASN A 3 -14.27 24.74 -6.93
CA ASN A 3 -13.92 23.36 -6.60
C ASN A 3 -14.65 22.47 -7.62
N GLN A 4 -13.98 22.06 -8.70
CA GLN A 4 -14.46 20.91 -9.48
C GLN A 4 -14.27 19.72 -8.55
N GLY A 5 -15.38 19.16 -8.05
CA GLY A 5 -15.34 17.97 -7.20
C GLY A 5 -14.52 16.90 -7.88
N ASP A 6 -13.58 16.31 -7.13
CA ASP A 6 -12.72 15.24 -7.60
C ASP A 6 -13.58 14.03 -7.95
N SER A 7 -13.95 13.89 -9.23
CA SER A 7 -14.93 12.91 -9.70
C SER A 7 -14.43 11.45 -9.64
N LEU A 8 -13.21 11.24 -9.15
CA LEU A 8 -12.58 9.93 -9.04
C LEU A 8 -12.87 9.24 -7.71
N SER A 9 -13.12 10.01 -6.65
CA SER A 9 -13.33 9.45 -5.32
C SER A 9 -14.80 9.08 -5.09
N PHE A 10 -15.04 7.90 -4.53
CA PHE A 10 -16.37 7.45 -4.13
C PHE A 10 -16.26 6.48 -2.96
N THR A 11 -17.35 6.30 -2.21
CA THR A 11 -17.43 5.35 -1.11
C THR A 11 -18.36 4.21 -1.49
N ASP A 12 -17.93 2.98 -1.25
CA ASP A 12 -18.76 1.77 -1.33
C ASP A 12 -18.94 1.15 0.06
N GLU A 13 -19.93 0.28 0.21
CA GLU A 13 -20.16 -0.52 1.41
C GLU A 13 -20.18 -2.00 1.02
N ALA A 14 -19.24 -2.78 1.56
CA ALA A 14 -19.11 -4.20 1.25
C ALA A 14 -18.48 -4.93 2.44
N GLU A 15 -18.83 -6.20 2.65
CA GLU A 15 -18.24 -7.06 3.69
C GLU A 15 -18.21 -6.43 5.11
N GLY A 16 -19.22 -5.61 5.43
CA GLY A 16 -19.34 -4.96 6.75
C GLY A 16 -18.41 -3.77 6.98
N MET A 17 -17.84 -3.17 5.93
CA MET A 17 -16.97 -2.00 6.01
C MET A 17 -17.31 -0.94 4.96
N TYR A 18 -16.90 0.30 5.23
CA TYR A 18 -16.83 1.33 4.20
C TYR A 18 -15.49 1.27 3.48
N ILE A 19 -15.54 1.49 2.17
CA ILE A 19 -14.37 1.54 1.30
C ILE A 19 -14.39 2.86 0.56
N ASP A 20 -13.53 3.78 0.97
CA ASP A 20 -13.34 5.05 0.27
C ASP A 20 -12.25 4.87 -0.79
N TYR A 21 -12.64 4.89 -2.06
CA TYR A 21 -11.75 4.70 -3.20
C TYR A 21 -11.15 6.03 -3.67
N GLN A 22 -9.91 5.97 -4.15
CA GLN A 22 -9.19 7.08 -4.79
C GLN A 22 -9.14 8.36 -3.94
N VAL A 23 -9.07 8.22 -2.62
CA VAL A 23 -8.94 9.35 -1.69
C VAL A 23 -7.65 10.12 -2.01
N PRO A 24 -7.71 11.45 -2.19
CA PRO A 24 -6.54 12.25 -2.47
C PRO A 24 -5.63 12.36 -1.24
N VAL A 25 -4.35 12.08 -1.44
CA VAL A 25 -3.28 12.27 -0.44
C VAL A 25 -2.35 13.37 -0.95
N PRO A 26 -2.52 14.63 -0.51
CA PRO A 26 -1.69 15.74 -0.97
C PRO A 26 -0.29 15.66 -0.36
N MET A 27 0.73 15.67 -1.22
CA MET A 27 2.15 15.77 -0.86
C MET A 27 2.60 17.23 -0.81
N SER A 28 3.69 17.48 -0.09
CA SER A 28 4.28 18.80 0.14
C SER A 28 4.74 19.50 -1.14
N ASP A 29 5.08 18.73 -2.18
CA ASP A 29 5.47 19.24 -3.50
C ASP A 29 4.29 19.56 -4.42
N GLY A 30 3.06 19.41 -3.95
CA GLY A 30 1.82 19.66 -4.69
C GLY A 30 1.31 18.46 -5.49
N THR A 31 2.03 17.34 -5.50
CA THR A 31 1.52 16.08 -6.08
C THR A 31 0.40 15.52 -5.22
N VAL A 32 -0.63 14.95 -5.85
CA VAL A 32 -1.73 14.30 -5.14
C VAL A 32 -1.70 12.82 -5.47
N LEU A 33 -1.27 12.01 -4.51
CA LEU A 33 -1.31 10.54 -4.60
C LEU A 33 -2.73 10.04 -4.33
N ARG A 34 -2.98 8.76 -4.60
CA ARG A 34 -4.29 8.13 -4.44
C ARG A 34 -4.24 6.97 -3.46
N ALA A 35 -5.17 6.98 -2.52
CA ALA A 35 -5.36 5.93 -1.53
C ALA A 35 -6.73 5.25 -1.66
N ASP A 36 -6.78 3.98 -1.30
CA ASP A 36 -8.03 3.31 -0.93
C ASP A 36 -8.03 3.09 0.60
N VAL A 37 -9.14 3.43 1.25
CA VAL A 37 -9.29 3.39 2.70
C VAL A 37 -10.43 2.44 3.07
N PHE A 38 -10.10 1.38 3.78
CA PHE A 38 -11.05 0.40 4.30
C PHE A 38 -11.24 0.66 5.79
N ARG A 39 -12.45 1.00 6.22
CA ARG A 39 -12.72 1.44 7.60
C ARG A 39 -14.03 0.88 8.17
N PRO A 40 -14.14 0.77 9.51
CA PRO A 40 -15.39 0.38 10.16
C PRO A 40 -16.57 1.28 9.76
N ILE A 41 -17.78 0.70 9.74
CA ILE A 41 -19.04 1.44 9.51
C ILE A 41 -19.36 2.32 10.72
N GLU A 42 -19.06 1.85 11.93
CA GLU A 42 -19.31 2.58 13.16
C GLU A 42 -18.38 3.79 13.31
N ASP A 43 -18.95 4.93 13.67
CA ASP A 43 -18.20 6.15 13.96
C ASP A 43 -17.19 5.91 15.09
N GLY A 44 -15.95 6.37 14.90
CA GLY A 44 -14.90 6.19 15.88
C GLY A 44 -13.54 6.67 15.39
N HIS A 45 -12.55 6.51 16.26
CA HIS A 45 -11.14 6.80 15.97
C HIS A 45 -10.34 5.51 16.13
N TYR A 46 -9.77 5.04 15.04
CA TYR A 46 -9.15 3.73 14.95
C TYR A 46 -7.66 3.83 14.62
N PRO A 47 -6.82 2.91 15.12
CA PRO A 47 -5.45 2.77 14.65
C PRO A 47 -5.43 2.40 13.16
N VAL A 48 -4.39 2.85 12.46
CA VAL A 48 -4.29 2.73 11.00
C VAL A 48 -3.21 1.73 10.63
N ILE A 49 -3.47 0.88 9.64
CA ILE A 49 -2.49 0.02 8.98
C ILE A 49 -2.27 0.59 7.58
N LEU A 50 -1.07 1.09 7.31
CA LEU A 50 -0.69 1.73 6.07
C LEU A 50 0.24 0.84 5.24
N SER A 51 -0.04 0.76 3.94
CA SER A 51 0.87 0.26 2.91
C SER A 51 0.96 1.29 1.77
N HIS A 52 2.17 1.58 1.28
CA HIS A 52 2.42 2.51 0.18
C HIS A 52 3.40 1.85 -0.79
N GLY A 53 3.05 1.73 -2.07
CA GLY A 53 3.92 1.01 -2.99
C GLY A 53 3.47 1.00 -4.44
N VAL A 54 4.21 0.22 -5.22
CA VAL A 54 4.23 0.29 -6.70
C VAL A 54 3.47 -0.85 -7.40
N TYR A 55 2.67 -1.63 -6.67
CA TYR A 55 2.01 -2.84 -7.20
C TYR A 55 0.51 -2.69 -7.49
N ALA A 56 -0.01 -1.45 -7.55
CA ALA A 56 -1.42 -1.12 -7.69
C ALA A 56 -2.26 -1.58 -6.48
N LYS A 57 -2.64 -0.62 -5.63
CA LYS A 57 -3.42 -0.82 -4.39
C LYS A 57 -4.73 -1.61 -4.55
N GLY A 58 -5.32 -1.57 -5.76
CA GLY A 58 -6.59 -2.21 -6.09
C GLY A 58 -6.47 -3.48 -6.93
N LEU A 59 -5.25 -3.96 -7.23
CA LEU A 59 -5.09 -5.18 -8.03
C LEU A 59 -5.35 -6.42 -7.17
N ALA A 60 -6.45 -7.11 -7.48
CA ALA A 60 -6.91 -8.27 -6.73
C ALA A 60 -5.90 -9.44 -6.79
N PHE A 61 -5.56 -9.96 -5.61
CA PHE A 61 -4.64 -11.09 -5.48
C PHE A 61 -5.26 -12.41 -5.97
N ASN A 62 -6.56 -12.59 -5.77
CA ASN A 62 -7.33 -13.70 -6.34
C ASN A 62 -7.73 -13.47 -7.81
N GLY A 63 -7.14 -12.47 -8.48
CA GLY A 63 -7.38 -12.13 -9.88
C GLY A 63 -6.47 -12.89 -10.87
N PRO A 64 -6.71 -12.71 -12.18
CA PRO A 64 -6.01 -13.46 -13.22
C PRO A 64 -4.50 -13.22 -13.26
N ILE A 65 -4.02 -12.04 -12.82
CA ILE A 65 -2.60 -11.70 -12.79
C ILE A 65 -1.82 -12.56 -11.79
N TYR A 66 -2.44 -12.90 -10.65
CA TYR A 66 -1.80 -13.64 -9.56
C TYR A 66 -2.44 -15.02 -9.30
N GLN A 67 -3.25 -15.52 -10.25
CA GLN A 67 -4.01 -16.77 -10.11
C GLN A 67 -3.13 -17.95 -9.65
N MET A 68 -1.96 -18.13 -10.27
CA MET A 68 -1.06 -19.23 -9.91
C MET A 68 -0.59 -19.13 -8.45
N GLN A 69 -0.29 -17.92 -7.98
CA GLN A 69 0.18 -17.67 -6.62
C GLN A 69 -0.96 -17.84 -5.61
N TRP A 70 -2.16 -17.37 -5.97
CA TRP A 70 -3.38 -17.57 -5.20
C TRP A 70 -3.70 -19.05 -5.01
N ASP A 71 -3.71 -19.84 -6.10
CA ASP A 71 -3.97 -21.28 -6.06
C ASP A 71 -2.96 -22.02 -5.17
N LYS A 72 -1.68 -21.62 -5.26
CA LYS A 72 -0.61 -22.19 -4.41
C LYS A 72 -0.79 -21.84 -2.94
N LEU A 73 -1.23 -20.61 -2.63
CA LEU A 73 -1.51 -20.21 -1.26
C LEU A 73 -2.65 -21.06 -0.69
N LEU A 74 -3.78 -21.16 -1.39
CA LEU A 74 -4.93 -21.94 -0.93
C LEU A 74 -4.63 -23.43 -0.81
N ALA A 75 -3.84 -23.99 -1.72
CA ALA A 75 -3.42 -25.39 -1.65
C ALA A 75 -2.51 -25.66 -0.43
N LYS A 76 -1.72 -24.66 -0.01
CA LYS A 76 -0.81 -24.77 1.13
C LYS A 76 -1.50 -24.50 2.47
N ASP A 77 -2.33 -23.48 2.50
CA ASP A 77 -3.03 -23.02 3.70
C ASP A 77 -4.41 -22.44 3.34
N PRO A 78 -5.48 -23.26 3.38
CA PRO A 78 -6.83 -22.77 3.09
C PRO A 78 -7.41 -21.87 4.21
N SER A 79 -6.80 -21.84 5.40
CA SER A 79 -7.27 -21.01 6.51
C SER A 79 -7.16 -19.51 6.22
N VAL A 80 -6.45 -19.11 5.16
CA VAL A 80 -6.40 -17.73 4.69
C VAL A 80 -7.77 -17.17 4.30
N LEU A 81 -8.77 -18.03 4.05
CA LEU A 81 -10.16 -17.65 3.79
C LEU A 81 -11.08 -17.78 5.01
N GLU A 82 -10.57 -18.21 6.17
CA GLU A 82 -11.36 -18.17 7.39
C GLU A 82 -11.58 -16.71 7.78
N GLY A 83 -12.85 -16.30 7.85
CA GLY A 83 -13.27 -14.94 8.16
C GLY A 83 -12.99 -13.91 7.06
N SER A 84 -12.64 -14.33 5.85
CA SER A 84 -12.41 -13.43 4.71
C SER A 84 -12.84 -14.08 3.41
N SER A 85 -13.58 -13.34 2.58
CA SER A 85 -13.90 -13.73 1.21
C SER A 85 -12.67 -13.70 0.28
N GLY A 86 -11.60 -13.03 0.71
CA GLY A 86 -10.40 -12.77 -0.09
C GLY A 86 -10.60 -11.74 -1.20
N ARG A 87 -11.79 -11.11 -1.29
CA ARG A 87 -12.16 -10.17 -2.37
C ARG A 87 -11.25 -8.96 -2.42
N PHE A 88 -10.86 -8.45 -1.25
CA PHE A 88 -10.02 -7.26 -1.15
C PHE A 88 -8.55 -7.56 -0.89
N GLN A 89 -8.12 -8.82 -0.93
CA GLN A 89 -6.70 -9.14 -0.85
C GLN A 89 -5.95 -8.59 -2.07
N ALA A 90 -4.82 -7.95 -1.81
CA ALA A 90 -3.89 -7.50 -2.82
C ALA A 90 -2.50 -8.03 -2.48
N TRP A 91 -1.64 -8.13 -3.51
CA TRP A 91 -0.30 -8.70 -3.37
C TRP A 91 0.48 -7.99 -2.25
N GLU A 92 1.00 -8.77 -1.29
CA GLU A 92 1.92 -8.32 -0.22
C GLU A 92 1.38 -7.32 0.83
N VAL A 93 0.09 -7.03 0.86
CA VAL A 93 -0.52 -6.07 1.82
C VAL A 93 -1.58 -6.71 2.71
N ALA A 94 -1.95 -6.01 3.79
CA ALA A 94 -2.94 -6.46 4.75
C ALA A 94 -4.31 -6.72 4.10
N ASP A 95 -4.97 -7.81 4.47
CA ASP A 95 -6.36 -8.09 4.10
C ASP A 95 -7.32 -7.26 4.97
N PRO A 96 -8.07 -6.29 4.42
CA PRO A 96 -8.96 -5.45 5.21
C PRO A 96 -10.09 -6.25 5.86
N GLU A 97 -10.52 -7.38 5.30
CA GLU A 97 -11.56 -8.24 5.90
C GLU A 97 -11.10 -8.90 7.21
N ARG A 98 -9.79 -8.94 7.46
CA ARG A 98 -9.21 -9.41 8.74
C ARG A 98 -9.11 -8.30 9.77
N TRP A 99 -8.68 -7.12 9.36
CA TRP A 99 -8.28 -6.05 10.28
C TRP A 99 -9.40 -5.06 10.61
N VAL A 100 -10.30 -4.80 9.65
CA VAL A 100 -11.42 -3.86 9.89
C VAL A 100 -12.38 -4.37 10.97
N PRO A 101 -12.78 -5.66 11.00
CA PRO A 101 -13.61 -6.19 12.09
C PRO A 101 -12.96 -6.09 13.48
N ASP A 102 -11.62 -6.08 13.53
CA ASP A 102 -10.85 -5.93 14.77
C ASP A 102 -10.64 -4.46 15.19
N GLY A 103 -11.28 -3.50 14.49
CA GLY A 103 -11.24 -2.08 14.83
C GLY A 103 -10.00 -1.35 14.30
N TYR A 104 -9.48 -1.75 13.15
CA TYR A 104 -8.43 -1.02 12.44
C TYR A 104 -8.97 -0.38 11.16
N VAL A 105 -8.34 0.72 10.74
CA VAL A 105 -8.46 1.24 9.38
C VAL A 105 -7.28 0.72 8.56
N VAL A 106 -7.53 0.23 7.34
CA VAL A 106 -6.48 -0.20 6.41
C VAL A 106 -6.42 0.80 5.27
N VAL A 107 -5.23 1.36 5.03
CA VAL A 107 -4.97 2.33 3.97
C VAL A 107 -3.94 1.77 3.01
N ARG A 108 -4.24 1.81 1.72
CA ARG A 108 -3.31 1.46 0.66
C ARG A 108 -3.10 2.64 -0.26
N VAL A 109 -1.86 3.06 -0.44
CA VAL A 109 -1.46 4.19 -1.29
C VAL A 109 -0.69 3.68 -2.50
N ASP A 110 -1.08 4.13 -3.68
CA ASP A 110 -0.25 3.96 -4.87
C ASP A 110 0.91 4.97 -4.81
N SER A 111 2.15 4.48 -4.94
CA SER A 111 3.33 5.33 -5.07
C SER A 111 3.20 6.29 -6.23
N ARG A 112 3.94 7.40 -6.15
CA ARG A 112 4.08 8.37 -7.26
C ARG A 112 4.38 7.66 -8.59
N GLY A 113 3.57 7.95 -9.60
CA GLY A 113 3.66 7.36 -10.93
C GLY A 113 3.18 5.90 -11.06
N ALA A 114 2.65 5.28 -10.00
CA ALA A 114 2.05 3.95 -10.03
C ALA A 114 0.52 4.03 -9.98
N GLY A 115 -0.16 3.06 -10.61
CA GLY A 115 -1.61 2.86 -10.53
C GLY A 115 -2.39 4.14 -10.84
N TRP A 116 -3.07 4.67 -9.82
CA TRP A 116 -3.89 5.88 -9.92
C TRP A 116 -3.18 7.17 -9.48
N SER A 117 -1.94 7.07 -8.99
CA SER A 117 -1.13 8.21 -8.58
C SER A 117 -0.32 8.78 -9.75
N PRO A 118 -0.50 10.05 -10.14
CA PRO A 118 0.26 10.67 -11.22
C PRO A 118 1.75 10.82 -10.87
N GLY A 119 2.55 11.21 -11.86
CA GLY A 119 3.98 11.49 -11.69
C GLY A 119 4.88 10.48 -12.38
N VAL A 120 6.16 10.51 -12.02
CA VAL A 120 7.18 9.62 -12.60
C VAL A 120 7.37 8.42 -11.68
N LEU A 121 7.19 7.23 -12.23
CA LEU A 121 7.47 5.98 -11.54
C LEU A 121 8.97 5.76 -11.43
N TRP A 122 9.52 6.03 -10.26
CA TRP A 122 10.93 5.79 -9.95
C TRP A 122 11.04 5.07 -8.60
N PRO A 123 10.94 3.73 -8.58
CA PRO A 123 10.92 2.97 -7.33
C PRO A 123 12.16 3.20 -6.46
N ARG A 124 11.94 3.36 -5.15
CA ARG A 124 12.91 3.51 -4.07
C ARG A 124 13.85 4.70 -4.22
N ASN A 125 13.35 5.77 -4.83
CA ASN A 125 14.04 7.05 -4.89
C ASN A 125 13.77 7.88 -3.61
N PRO A 126 14.65 8.84 -3.26
CA PRO A 126 14.47 9.64 -2.04
C PRO A 126 13.12 10.35 -1.91
N VAL A 127 12.53 10.82 -3.01
CA VAL A 127 11.20 11.47 -3.00
C VAL A 127 10.11 10.48 -2.58
N GLU A 128 10.13 9.24 -3.08
CA GLU A 128 9.14 8.24 -2.69
C GLU A 128 9.24 7.89 -1.20
N TYR A 129 10.43 7.95 -0.62
CA TYR A 129 10.60 7.76 0.81
C TYR A 129 10.02 8.92 1.64
N GLU A 130 10.08 10.16 1.14
CA GLU A 130 9.37 11.28 1.74
C GLU A 130 7.86 11.14 1.55
N ASP A 131 7.40 10.76 0.35
CA ASP A 131 5.97 10.51 0.06
C ASP A 131 5.38 9.47 1.03
N MET A 132 6.15 8.44 1.39
CA MET A 132 5.74 7.46 2.39
C MET A 132 5.62 8.05 3.80
N ALA A 133 6.58 8.88 4.24
CA ALA A 133 6.50 9.55 5.53
C ALA A 133 5.31 10.53 5.57
N GLU A 134 5.08 11.27 4.50
CA GLU A 134 3.92 12.18 4.37
C GLU A 134 2.59 11.42 4.33
N SER A 135 2.57 10.21 3.76
CA SER A 135 1.39 9.33 3.82
C SER A 135 1.06 8.90 5.25
N VAL A 136 2.08 8.70 6.10
CA VAL A 136 1.89 8.43 7.54
C VAL A 136 1.30 9.64 8.23
N GLU A 137 1.84 10.84 8.02
CA GLU A 137 1.32 12.08 8.59
C GLU A 137 -0.13 12.34 8.18
N TRP A 138 -0.42 12.18 6.89
CA TRP A 138 -1.77 12.33 6.36
C TRP A 138 -2.74 11.34 7.00
N ALA A 139 -2.38 10.06 7.11
CA ALA A 139 -3.23 9.03 7.71
C ALA A 139 -3.43 9.26 9.22
N GLY A 140 -2.47 9.88 9.90
CA GLY A 140 -2.53 10.18 11.33
C GLY A 140 -3.60 11.22 11.69
N VAL A 141 -3.94 12.12 10.78
CA VAL A 141 -4.81 13.28 11.07
C VAL A 141 -6.23 13.16 10.50
N GLN A 142 -6.58 12.04 9.86
CA GLN A 142 -7.92 11.83 9.31
C GLN A 142 -8.97 11.71 10.42
N PRO A 143 -10.25 12.08 10.19
CA PRO A 143 -11.29 12.05 11.22
C PRO A 143 -11.55 10.66 11.80
N TRP A 144 -11.30 9.60 11.03
CA TRP A 144 -11.41 8.20 11.49
C TRP A 144 -10.14 7.68 12.18
N SER A 145 -9.06 8.45 12.21
CA SER A 145 -7.77 8.02 12.75
C SER A 145 -7.67 8.31 14.25
N SER A 146 -7.02 7.42 14.98
CA SER A 146 -6.66 7.63 16.39
C SER A 146 -5.31 8.36 16.56
N GLY A 147 -4.70 8.85 15.49
CA GLY A 147 -3.34 9.40 15.51
C GLY A 147 -2.23 8.36 15.61
N ARG A 148 -2.55 7.06 15.53
CA ARG A 148 -1.56 5.96 15.59
C ARG A 148 -1.56 5.20 14.27
N VAL A 149 -0.50 5.40 13.51
CA VAL A 149 -0.30 4.71 12.23
C VAL A 149 0.77 3.64 12.38
N GLY A 150 0.40 2.42 12.01
CA GLY A 150 1.29 1.29 11.84
C GLY A 150 1.57 1.06 10.36
N ILE A 151 2.81 0.73 9.99
CA ILE A 151 3.13 0.29 8.63
C ILE A 151 3.23 -1.23 8.61
N MET A 152 2.58 -1.89 7.66
CA MET A 152 2.69 -3.34 7.49
C MET A 152 2.69 -3.71 6.01
N GLY A 153 3.54 -4.66 5.66
CA GLY A 153 3.56 -5.27 4.33
C GLY A 153 4.81 -6.10 4.10
N ILE A 154 4.82 -6.80 2.98
CA ILE A 154 5.88 -7.74 2.60
C ILE A 154 6.80 -7.10 1.54
N SER A 155 8.05 -7.53 1.46
CA SER A 155 9.00 -7.18 0.38
C SER A 155 9.15 -5.67 0.14
N TYR A 156 8.57 -5.12 -0.93
CA TYR A 156 8.69 -3.69 -1.24
C TYR A 156 8.11 -2.82 -0.12
N TYR A 157 6.94 -3.20 0.41
CA TYR A 157 6.29 -2.49 1.50
C TYR A 157 7.11 -2.56 2.80
N ALA A 158 7.84 -3.66 3.03
CA ALA A 158 8.77 -3.78 4.15
C ALA A 158 9.98 -2.85 4.00
N VAL A 159 10.50 -2.67 2.79
CA VAL A 159 11.54 -1.66 2.50
C VAL A 159 11.01 -0.24 2.76
N MET A 160 9.77 0.04 2.31
CA MET A 160 9.13 1.34 2.55
C MET A 160 8.89 1.62 4.05
N ALA A 161 8.63 0.59 4.86
CA ALA A 161 8.53 0.72 6.30
C ALA A 161 9.84 1.22 6.94
N TRP A 162 10.99 0.64 6.56
CA TRP A 162 12.30 1.10 7.01
C TRP A 162 12.59 2.53 6.54
N ALA A 163 12.26 2.84 5.29
CA ALA A 163 12.43 4.17 4.73
C ALA A 163 11.63 5.20 5.55
N ALA A 164 10.33 4.97 5.79
CA ALA A 164 9.48 5.84 6.60
C ALA A 164 10.01 6.00 8.02
N ALA A 165 10.35 4.90 8.69
CA ALA A 165 10.84 4.93 10.08
C ALA A 165 12.10 5.78 10.24
N SER A 166 12.98 5.80 9.22
CA SER A 166 14.18 6.65 9.23
C SER A 166 13.89 8.15 9.14
N ARG A 167 12.70 8.56 8.68
CA ARG A 167 12.23 9.97 8.70
C ARG A 167 11.61 10.38 10.03
N GLN A 168 11.30 9.42 10.91
CA GLN A 168 10.66 9.64 12.20
C GLN A 168 9.35 10.47 12.13
N PRO A 169 8.37 10.09 11.29
CA PRO A 169 7.06 10.77 11.28
C PRO A 169 6.40 10.68 12.66
N GLU A 170 5.76 11.77 13.08
CA GLU A 170 5.15 11.95 14.40
C GLU A 170 4.06 10.91 14.68
N HIS A 171 3.27 10.59 13.66
CA HIS A 171 2.14 9.66 13.77
C HIS A 171 2.54 8.17 13.64
N LEU A 172 3.81 7.84 13.37
CA LEU A 172 4.28 6.46 13.26
C LEU A 172 4.41 5.81 14.63
N ALA A 173 3.45 4.96 14.98
CA ALA A 173 3.42 4.25 16.26
C ALA A 173 4.15 2.90 16.21
N ALA A 174 4.17 2.22 15.06
CA ALA A 174 4.80 0.92 14.88
C ALA A 174 5.07 0.61 13.40
N PHE A 175 5.95 -0.34 13.11
CA PHE A 175 6.00 -0.96 11.78
C PHE A 175 6.38 -2.44 11.87
N ILE A 176 5.84 -3.22 10.94
CA ILE A 176 6.10 -4.65 10.76
C ILE A 176 6.66 -4.82 9.34
N ALA A 177 7.99 -4.84 9.23
CA ALA A 177 8.70 -5.03 7.97
C ALA A 177 8.90 -6.53 7.70
N TRP A 178 7.96 -7.16 6.99
CA TRP A 178 8.02 -8.59 6.70
C TRP A 178 8.87 -8.86 5.44
N GLU A 179 10.03 -9.51 5.61
CA GLU A 179 10.90 -9.93 4.48
C GLU A 179 11.35 -8.77 3.57
N GLY A 180 11.73 -7.64 4.18
CA GLY A 180 12.37 -6.51 3.49
C GLY A 180 13.89 -6.45 3.68
N PHE A 181 14.53 -5.47 3.05
CA PHE A 181 15.97 -5.20 3.18
C PHE A 181 16.24 -3.70 3.41
N THR A 182 17.44 -3.38 3.88
CA THR A 182 17.88 -1.98 4.12
C THR A 182 19.07 -1.56 3.26
N ASP A 183 19.85 -2.52 2.74
CA ASP A 183 20.98 -2.26 1.83
C ASP A 183 20.68 -2.87 0.45
N PRO A 184 20.06 -2.11 -0.48
CA PRO A 184 19.67 -2.67 -1.77
C PRO A 184 20.87 -3.12 -2.60
N TYR A 185 22.06 -2.55 -2.40
CA TYR A 185 23.25 -2.98 -3.12
C TYR A 185 23.62 -4.41 -2.72
N ARG A 186 23.72 -4.69 -1.42
CA ARG A 186 24.14 -6.00 -0.90
C ARG A 186 23.03 -7.06 -0.90
N ASP A 187 21.79 -6.63 -0.68
CA ASP A 187 20.69 -7.54 -0.36
C ASP A 187 19.77 -7.83 -1.55
N ALA A 188 19.86 -7.04 -2.64
CA ALA A 188 18.98 -7.19 -3.80
C ALA A 188 19.70 -7.11 -5.15
N TYR A 189 20.56 -6.10 -5.34
CA TYR A 189 21.15 -5.77 -6.64
C TYR A 189 22.41 -6.56 -6.93
N TYR A 190 23.26 -6.78 -5.93
CA TYR A 190 24.54 -7.46 -6.08
C TYR A 190 24.78 -8.44 -4.95
N HIS A 191 25.07 -9.70 -5.29
CA HIS A 191 25.46 -10.71 -4.32
C HIS A 191 26.98 -10.87 -4.36
N GLY A 192 27.68 -10.30 -3.38
CA GLY A 192 29.15 -10.29 -3.37
C GLY A 192 29.78 -9.54 -4.55
N GLY A 193 29.10 -8.51 -5.07
CA GLY A 193 29.54 -7.73 -6.23
C GLY A 193 29.09 -8.29 -7.59
N ILE A 194 28.40 -9.44 -7.63
CA ILE A 194 27.85 -10.04 -8.85
C ILE A 194 26.43 -9.54 -9.06
N LEU A 195 26.13 -8.98 -10.23
CA LEU A 195 24.81 -8.43 -10.55
C LEU A 195 23.72 -9.51 -10.46
N SER A 196 22.64 -9.18 -9.78
CA SER A 196 21.39 -9.94 -9.72
C SER A 196 20.47 -9.54 -10.86
N GLU A 197 19.99 -10.51 -11.65
CA GLU A 197 18.99 -10.27 -12.70
C GLU A 197 17.57 -10.07 -12.13
N PHE A 198 17.36 -10.33 -10.83
CA PHE A 198 16.04 -10.23 -10.20
C PHE A 198 15.40 -8.86 -10.42
N THR A 199 16.12 -7.77 -10.17
CA THR A 199 15.56 -6.41 -10.27
C THR A 199 15.11 -6.07 -11.68
N LYS A 200 15.82 -6.54 -12.70
CA LYS A 200 15.45 -6.33 -14.09
C LYS A 200 14.15 -7.06 -14.45
N GLU A 201 14.05 -8.33 -14.08
CA GLU A 201 12.83 -9.13 -14.31
C GLU A 201 11.64 -8.59 -13.50
N TRP A 202 11.87 -8.22 -12.24
CA TRP A 202 10.88 -7.61 -11.36
C TRP A 202 10.33 -6.31 -11.96
N GLN A 203 11.21 -5.39 -12.40
CA GLN A 203 10.80 -4.13 -13.02
C GLN A 203 9.91 -4.39 -14.26
N GLN A 204 10.32 -5.31 -15.13
CA GLN A 204 9.57 -5.62 -16.36
C GLN A 204 8.21 -6.25 -16.09
N ARG A 205 8.12 -7.14 -15.10
CA ARG A 205 6.90 -7.94 -14.85
C ARG A 205 5.93 -7.29 -13.86
N GLN A 206 6.44 -6.61 -12.83
CA GLN A 206 5.61 -6.11 -11.72
C GLN A 206 5.42 -4.59 -11.77
N ILE A 207 6.39 -3.83 -12.32
CA ILE A 207 6.39 -2.37 -12.19
C ILE A 207 5.93 -1.68 -13.46
N ASN A 208 6.53 -2.02 -14.60
CA ASN A 208 6.20 -1.38 -15.88
C ASN A 208 4.70 -1.48 -16.24
N PRO A 209 4.01 -2.62 -16.04
CA PRO A 209 2.58 -2.73 -16.35
C PRO A 209 1.68 -1.88 -15.43
N ILE A 210 2.21 -1.43 -14.29
CA ILE A 210 1.47 -0.72 -13.24
C ILE A 210 1.73 0.80 -13.32
N GLN A 211 2.46 1.27 -14.32
CA GLN A 211 2.70 2.70 -14.49
C GLN A 211 1.38 3.46 -14.68
N TYR A 212 1.30 4.64 -14.05
CA TYR A 212 0.16 5.54 -14.17
C TYR A 212 -0.19 5.80 -15.64
N GLY A 213 -1.48 5.63 -15.95
CA GLY A 213 -2.02 5.79 -17.31
C GLY A 213 -1.79 4.61 -18.25
N GLN A 214 -1.28 3.47 -17.76
CA GLN A 214 -1.23 2.20 -18.51
C GLN A 214 -2.41 1.25 -18.21
N GLY A 215 -3.40 1.71 -17.42
CA GLY A 215 -4.64 1.00 -17.09
C GLY A 215 -5.81 1.37 -17.99
#